data_AF-A0A1F9PC80-F1
#
_entry.id   AF-A0A1F9PC80-F1
#
_cell.length_a   1.000
_cell.length_b   1.000
_cell.length_c   1.000
_cell.angle_alpha   90.00
_cell.angle_beta   90.00
_cell.angle_gamma   90.00
#
_symmetry.space_group_name_H-M   'P 1'
#
loop_
_entity.id
_entity.type
_entity.pdbx_description
1 polymer ?
#
loop_
_entity_poly.entity_id
_entity_poly.type
_entity_poly.pdbx_seq_one_letter_code
_entity_poly.pdbx_strand_id
1 'polypeptide(L)'
;MDTSHYYHWLYVMAEKQERFRKKLLFLIIFLLSLSIFITNTYFLYVSLLFTFLFTLLSWWIKFRIDRQYSLGQDLQNIHILEIAYNKTPSQFEISHLKTRSGLQVLREVEKIKQKSGDDPDPGAEYSSKDLTAGNKKLTMMIHENSYWNHYLYKYTFEKNLQIMVVLILSILISAFVLLPLVKGILFYDIIKLIFTFLSFTILYEFLESTVKLKDASSSMLEIDNELSRNTTTLSEENLLNIFAHYVHIKKNIPTPSEKIYTQHRDLLNKGWNERNIAS
;
A
#
# COMPACT_ATOMS: atom_id res chain seq x y z
N MET A 1 7.67 24.29 -3.15
CA MET A 1 8.95 23.64 -3.53
C MET A 1 8.64 22.18 -3.81
N ASP A 2 9.03 21.58 -4.94
CA ASP A 2 8.34 20.38 -5.46
C ASP A 2 8.58 19.07 -4.68
N THR A 3 7.92 18.93 -3.54
CA THR A 3 7.82 17.71 -2.71
C THR A 3 6.94 16.65 -3.38
N SER A 4 6.13 17.06 -4.37
CA SER A 4 5.18 16.19 -5.05
C SER A 4 5.84 15.06 -5.83
N HIS A 5 6.88 15.40 -6.58
CA HIS A 5 7.67 14.42 -7.32
C HIS A 5 8.43 13.46 -6.41
N TYR A 6 8.86 13.89 -5.21
CA TYR A 6 9.59 13.02 -4.28
C TYR A 6 8.70 11.92 -3.70
N TYR A 7 7.52 12.27 -3.17
CA TYR A 7 6.64 11.22 -2.62
C TYR A 7 6.07 10.33 -3.73
N HIS A 8 5.79 10.88 -4.92
CA HIS A 8 5.32 10.09 -6.06
C HIS A 8 6.33 8.99 -6.42
N TRP A 9 7.61 9.34 -6.58
CA TRP A 9 8.64 8.36 -6.88
C TRP A 9 8.89 7.36 -5.76
N LEU A 10 8.78 7.78 -4.50
CA LEU A 10 8.85 6.86 -3.36
C LEU A 10 7.74 5.80 -3.44
N TYR A 11 6.52 6.20 -3.75
CA TYR A 11 5.39 5.27 -3.94
C TYR A 11 5.58 4.36 -5.16
N VAL A 12 6.03 4.88 -6.30
CA VAL A 12 6.31 4.08 -7.50
C VAL A 12 7.39 3.01 -7.23
N MET A 13 8.46 3.40 -6.52
CA MET A 13 9.52 2.47 -6.13
C MET A 13 9.01 1.39 -5.16
N ALA A 14 8.22 1.80 -4.15
CA ALA A 14 7.62 0.89 -3.18
C ALA A 14 6.65 -0.09 -3.86
N GLU A 15 5.81 0.37 -4.79
CA GLU A 15 4.88 -0.49 -5.54
C GLU A 15 5.64 -1.48 -6.45
N LYS A 16 6.72 -1.05 -7.10
CA LYS A 16 7.56 -1.96 -7.90
C LYS A 16 8.17 -3.06 -7.04
N GLN A 17 8.68 -2.71 -5.85
CA GLN A 17 9.22 -3.67 -4.90
C GLN A 17 8.13 -4.59 -4.34
N GLU A 18 6.94 -4.07 -4.03
CA GLU A 18 5.81 -4.84 -3.52
C GLU A 18 5.30 -5.84 -4.56
N ARG A 19 5.24 -5.46 -5.84
CA ARG A 19 4.94 -6.40 -6.94
C ARG A 19 5.97 -7.52 -7.02
N PHE A 20 7.24 -7.20 -6.86
CA PHE A 20 8.31 -8.21 -6.83
C PHE A 20 8.20 -9.12 -5.61
N ARG A 21 7.94 -8.55 -4.42
CA ARG A 21 7.71 -9.30 -3.17
C ARG A 21 6.55 -10.26 -3.29
N LYS A 22 5.41 -9.81 -3.83
CA LYS A 22 4.24 -10.67 -4.07
C LYS A 22 4.59 -11.84 -4.98
N LYS A 23 5.28 -11.62 -6.11
CA LYS A 23 5.75 -12.69 -7.00
C LYS A 23 6.68 -13.68 -6.28
N LEU A 24 7.59 -13.17 -5.45
CA LEU A 24 8.49 -13.99 -4.64
C LEU A 24 7.71 -14.86 -3.64
N LEU A 25 6.69 -14.30 -2.98
CA LEU A 25 5.83 -15.04 -2.04
C LEU A 25 5.00 -16.12 -2.75
N PHE A 26 4.45 -15.83 -3.94
CA PHE A 26 3.83 -16.86 -4.78
C PHE A 26 4.80 -17.97 -5.16
N LEU A 27 6.04 -17.63 -5.52
CA LEU A 27 7.09 -18.61 -5.82
C LEU A 27 7.41 -19.47 -4.60
N ILE A 28 7.47 -18.88 -3.40
CA ILE A 28 7.69 -19.62 -2.15
C ILE A 28 6.55 -20.62 -1.91
N ILE A 29 5.28 -20.19 -2.00
CA ILE A 29 4.12 -21.08 -1.82
C ILE A 29 4.13 -22.21 -2.86
N PHE A 30 4.49 -21.89 -4.11
CA PHE A 30 4.64 -22.87 -5.17
C PHE A 30 5.74 -23.89 -4.86
N LEU A 31 6.92 -23.44 -4.42
CA LEU A 31 8.02 -24.34 -4.04
C LEU A 31 7.66 -25.21 -2.84
N LEU A 32 7.00 -24.65 -1.83
CA LEU A 32 6.50 -25.41 -0.67
C LEU A 32 5.49 -26.47 -1.11
N SER A 33 4.59 -26.14 -2.04
CA SER A 33 3.64 -27.10 -2.59
C SER A 33 4.33 -28.18 -3.44
N LEU A 34 5.31 -27.79 -4.28
CA LEU A 34 6.08 -28.73 -5.09
C LEU A 34 6.92 -29.69 -4.24
N SER A 35 7.40 -29.22 -3.08
CA SER A 35 8.21 -30.03 -2.16
C SER A 35 7.52 -31.31 -1.69
N ILE A 36 6.18 -31.35 -1.70
CA ILE A 36 5.39 -32.53 -1.35
C ILE A 36 5.62 -33.69 -2.33
N PHE A 37 5.90 -33.39 -3.60
CA PHE A 37 6.13 -34.38 -4.66
C PHE A 37 7.58 -34.84 -4.78
N ILE A 38 8.52 -34.17 -4.11
CA ILE A 38 9.93 -34.51 -4.20
C ILE A 38 10.19 -35.75 -3.32
N THR A 39 10.43 -36.89 -3.97
CA THR A 39 10.77 -38.16 -3.29
C THR A 39 12.25 -38.24 -2.92
N ASN A 40 13.12 -37.50 -3.60
CA ASN A 40 14.56 -37.50 -3.34
C ASN A 40 14.92 -36.50 -2.23
N THR A 41 15.44 -37.03 -1.13
CA THR A 41 15.83 -36.31 0.08
C THR A 41 16.74 -35.11 -0.18
N TYR A 42 17.73 -35.24 -1.08
CA TYR A 42 18.67 -34.15 -1.34
C TYR A 42 17.96 -32.93 -1.95
N PHE A 43 17.09 -33.16 -2.94
CA PHE A 43 16.34 -32.09 -3.58
C PHE A 43 15.34 -31.42 -2.64
N LEU A 44 14.78 -32.17 -1.68
CA LEU A 44 13.89 -31.61 -0.65
C LEU A 44 14.63 -30.63 0.26
N TYR A 45 15.83 -30.97 0.74
CA TYR A 45 16.65 -30.06 1.54
C TYR A 45 17.12 -28.82 0.76
N VAL A 46 17.50 -29.00 -0.51
CA VAL A 46 17.87 -27.87 -1.37
C VAL A 46 16.69 -26.91 -1.57
N SER A 47 15.49 -27.44 -1.84
CA SER A 47 14.26 -26.65 -1.97
C SER A 47 13.94 -25.86 -0.68
N LEU A 48 14.14 -26.48 0.48
CA LEU A 48 13.98 -25.86 1.80
C LEU A 48 14.93 -24.66 1.96
N LEU A 49 16.22 -24.87 1.69
CA LEU A 49 17.22 -23.81 1.79
C LEU A 49 16.85 -22.60 0.92
N PHE A 50 16.44 -22.83 -0.34
CA PHE A 50 16.00 -21.75 -1.22
C PHE A 50 14.75 -21.04 -0.70
N THR A 51 13.77 -21.80 -0.21
CA THR A 51 12.54 -21.23 0.36
C THR A 51 12.84 -20.34 1.56
N PHE A 52 13.74 -20.78 2.44
CA PHE A 52 14.19 -20.00 3.58
C PHE A 52 14.90 -18.70 3.14
N LEU A 53 15.84 -18.79 2.20
CA LEU A 53 16.54 -17.62 1.66
C LEU A 53 15.59 -16.62 1.00
N PHE A 54 14.60 -17.10 0.24
CA PHE A 54 13.57 -16.25 -0.35
C PHE A 54 12.66 -15.61 0.68
N THR A 55 12.39 -16.28 1.81
CA THR A 55 11.61 -15.72 2.91
C THR A 55 12.37 -14.57 3.58
N LEU A 56 13.66 -14.75 3.87
CA LEU A 56 14.53 -13.69 4.39
C LEU A 56 14.61 -12.51 3.42
N LEU A 57 14.77 -12.79 2.13
CA LEU A 57 14.78 -11.74 1.10
C LEU A 57 13.44 -11.00 1.04
N SER A 58 12.32 -11.70 1.16
CA SER A 58 10.98 -11.11 1.22
C SER A 58 10.82 -10.16 2.42
N TRP A 59 11.31 -10.55 3.59
CA TRP A 59 11.28 -9.69 4.78
C TRP A 59 12.17 -8.45 4.63
N TRP A 60 13.36 -8.61 4.06
CA TRP A 60 14.23 -7.47 3.78
C TRP A 60 13.59 -6.49 2.79
N ILE A 61 12.95 -7.00 1.73
CA ILE A 61 12.20 -6.19 0.77
C ILE A 61 11.03 -5.49 1.45
N LYS A 62 10.26 -6.19 2.31
CA LYS A 62 9.16 -5.59 3.09
C LYS A 62 9.63 -4.40 3.91
N PHE A 63 10.73 -4.58 4.65
CA PHE A 63 11.31 -3.49 5.45
C PHE A 63 11.67 -2.27 4.60
N ARG A 64 12.18 -2.47 3.38
CA ARG A 64 12.47 -1.35 2.46
C ARG A 64 11.20 -0.68 1.95
N ILE A 65 10.17 -1.46 1.61
CA ILE A 65 8.87 -0.97 1.15
C ILE A 65 8.22 -0.11 2.23
N ASP A 66 8.14 -0.62 3.47
CA ASP A 66 7.54 0.09 4.60
C ASP A 66 8.27 1.41 4.88
N ARG A 67 9.61 1.40 4.79
CA ARG A 67 10.41 2.63 4.91
C ARG A 67 10.11 3.63 3.79
N GLN A 68 9.96 3.18 2.54
CA GLN A 68 9.66 4.07 1.41
C GLN A 68 8.25 4.64 1.51
N TYR A 69 7.25 3.83 1.86
CA TYR A 69 5.88 4.30 2.09
C TYR A 69 5.80 5.31 3.23
N SER A 70 6.47 5.03 4.35
CA SER A 70 6.52 5.94 5.50
C SER A 70 7.11 7.30 5.13
N LEU A 71 8.25 7.31 4.41
CA LEU A 71 8.86 8.55 3.91
C LEU A 71 8.00 9.29 2.88
N GLY A 72 7.36 8.56 1.98
CA GLY A 72 6.43 9.12 1.00
C GLY A 72 5.24 9.79 1.70
N GLN A 73 4.70 9.15 2.74
CA GLN A 73 3.59 9.66 3.52
C GLN A 73 3.97 10.93 4.29
N ASP A 74 5.13 10.95 4.94
CA ASP A 74 5.61 12.13 5.66
C ASP A 74 5.76 13.33 4.69
N LEU A 75 6.34 13.11 3.49
CA LEU A 75 6.44 14.13 2.45
C LEU A 75 5.09 14.57 1.89
N GLN A 76 4.15 13.63 1.68
CA GLN A 76 2.80 13.95 1.22
C GLN A 76 2.04 14.79 2.25
N ASN A 77 2.17 14.49 3.54
CA ASN A 77 1.51 15.25 4.60
C ASN A 77 2.01 16.69 4.66
N ILE A 78 3.33 16.90 4.55
CA ILE A 78 3.93 18.23 4.47
C ILE A 78 3.42 18.97 3.23
N HIS A 79 3.32 18.27 2.09
CA HIS A 79 2.79 18.85 0.85
C HIS A 79 1.32 19.26 0.97
N ILE A 80 0.47 18.44 1.61
CA ILE A 80 -0.93 18.77 1.88
C ILE A 80 -1.03 20.06 2.71
N LEU A 81 -0.24 20.17 3.78
CA LEU A 81 -0.20 21.37 4.62
C LEU A 81 0.35 22.59 3.88
N GLU A 82 1.39 22.42 3.04
CA GLU A 82 1.96 23.49 2.20
C GLU A 82 0.92 24.05 1.24
N ILE A 83 0.16 23.18 0.55
CA ILE A 83 -0.93 23.57 -0.36
C ILE A 83 -2.11 24.20 0.40
N ALA A 84 -2.46 23.63 1.55
CA ALA A 84 -3.60 24.08 2.32
C ALA A 84 -3.39 25.50 2.87
N TYR A 85 -2.23 25.78 3.47
CA TYR A 85 -1.95 27.04 4.15
C TYR A 85 -1.07 28.02 3.36
N ASN A 86 -0.59 27.65 2.17
CA ASN A 86 0.39 28.40 1.38
C ASN A 86 1.65 28.78 2.20
N LYS A 87 2.01 27.95 3.19
CA LYS A 87 3.16 28.14 4.06
C LYS A 87 3.95 26.85 4.13
N THR A 88 5.27 26.95 3.96
CA THR A 88 6.16 25.80 4.16
C THR A 88 6.28 25.53 5.67
N PRO A 89 5.84 24.36 6.19
CA PRO A 89 5.82 24.11 7.63
C PRO A 89 7.22 24.12 8.25
N SER A 90 8.20 23.49 7.58
CA SER A 90 9.60 23.44 8.01
C SER A 90 10.53 23.12 6.84
N GLN A 91 11.36 24.08 6.43
CA GLN A 91 12.37 23.84 5.37
C GLN A 91 13.45 22.85 5.82
N PHE A 92 13.79 22.87 7.11
CA PHE A 92 14.75 21.94 7.70
C PHE A 92 14.28 20.49 7.58
N GLU A 93 13.02 20.23 7.96
CA GLU A 93 12.43 18.89 7.90
C GLU A 93 12.34 18.37 6.45
N ILE A 94 11.91 19.24 5.53
CA ILE A 94 11.86 18.92 4.09
C ILE A 94 13.25 18.55 3.55
N SER A 95 14.28 19.31 3.91
CA SER A 95 15.66 19.02 3.49
C SER A 95 16.15 17.66 4.01
N HIS A 96 15.85 17.37 5.27
CA HIS A 96 16.21 16.09 5.89
C HIS A 96 15.47 14.91 5.23
N LEU A 97 14.17 15.05 4.97
CA LEU A 97 13.37 14.03 4.29
C LEU A 97 13.82 13.78 2.84
N LYS A 98 14.14 14.85 2.10
CA LYS A 98 14.72 14.74 0.74
C LYS A 98 16.05 13.99 0.77
N THR A 99 16.93 14.30 1.72
CA THR A 99 18.21 13.60 1.88
C THR A 99 17.98 12.11 2.20
N ARG A 100 17.01 11.81 3.08
CA ARG A 100 16.67 10.44 3.48
C ARG A 100 15.99 9.61 2.36
N SER A 101 15.39 10.27 1.36
CA SER A 101 14.79 9.60 0.19
C SER A 101 15.83 8.88 -0.70
N GLY A 102 17.10 9.30 -0.61
CA GLY A 102 18.23 8.65 -1.26
C GLY A 102 18.48 9.10 -2.70
N LEU A 103 19.69 8.78 -3.19
CA LEU A 103 20.21 9.23 -4.48
C LEU A 103 19.38 8.76 -5.68
N GLN A 104 18.75 7.58 -5.58
CA GLN A 104 17.96 7.04 -6.69
C GLN A 104 16.70 7.87 -6.95
N VAL A 105 15.97 8.26 -5.89
CA VAL A 105 14.78 9.13 -6.00
C VAL A 105 15.21 10.50 -6.51
N LEU A 106 16.30 11.05 -5.96
CA LEU A 106 16.85 12.35 -6.38
C LEU A 106 17.15 12.39 -7.89
N ARG A 107 17.82 11.37 -8.44
CA ARG A 107 18.11 11.29 -9.88
C ARG A 107 16.85 11.24 -10.74
N GLU A 108 15.82 10.51 -10.33
CA GLU A 108 14.58 10.44 -11.11
C GLU A 108 13.78 11.75 -11.04
N VAL A 109 13.77 12.42 -9.89
CA VAL A 109 13.19 13.77 -9.76
C VAL A 109 13.94 14.78 -10.62
N GLU A 110 15.27 14.72 -10.66
CA GLU A 110 16.10 15.60 -11.51
C GLU A 110 15.84 15.37 -13.00
N LYS A 111 15.67 14.12 -13.44
CA LYS A 111 15.32 13.81 -14.83
C LYS A 111 13.98 14.40 -15.25
N ILE A 112 12.99 14.40 -14.37
CA ILE A 112 11.68 15.04 -14.65
C ILE A 112 11.86 16.55 -14.78
N LYS A 113 12.56 17.18 -13.83
CA LYS A 113 12.83 18.63 -13.90
C LYS A 113 13.59 19.05 -15.15
N GLN A 114 14.49 18.19 -15.66
CA GLN A 114 15.22 18.42 -16.91
C GLN A 114 14.35 18.19 -18.15
N LYS A 115 13.35 17.31 -18.09
CA LYS A 115 12.42 17.04 -19.19
C LYS A 115 11.27 18.03 -19.27
N SER A 116 10.78 18.53 -18.13
CA SER A 116 9.65 19.46 -18.01
C SER A 116 10.05 20.93 -18.23
N GLY A 117 11.08 21.19 -19.03
CA GLY A 117 11.73 22.50 -19.18
C GLY A 117 10.87 23.67 -19.66
N ASP A 118 9.59 23.47 -20.01
CA ASP A 118 8.66 24.53 -20.44
C ASP A 118 7.20 24.35 -19.97
N ASP A 119 6.85 23.27 -19.28
CA ASP A 119 5.51 23.10 -18.70
C ASP A 119 5.60 22.19 -17.47
N PRO A 120 5.38 22.71 -16.24
CA PRO A 120 5.41 21.88 -15.05
C PRO A 120 4.24 20.91 -15.09
N ASP A 121 4.53 19.65 -15.41
CA ASP A 121 3.58 18.53 -15.29
C ASP A 121 2.96 18.63 -13.90
N PRO A 122 1.66 18.97 -13.80
CA PRO A 122 1.12 19.38 -12.52
C PRO A 122 1.03 18.13 -11.66
N GLY A 123 1.90 18.07 -10.66
CA GLY A 123 1.82 17.04 -9.61
C GLY A 123 0.39 16.96 -9.06
N ALA A 124 0.03 15.82 -8.47
CA ALA A 124 -1.31 15.47 -7.97
C ALA A 124 -2.26 16.66 -7.76
N GLU A 125 -3.04 17.00 -8.80
CA GLU A 125 -3.95 18.13 -8.74
C GLU A 125 -5.15 17.78 -7.87
N TYR A 126 -5.33 18.54 -6.78
CA TYR A 126 -6.55 18.46 -5.98
C TYR A 126 -7.67 19.25 -6.65
N SER A 127 -8.91 18.79 -6.52
CA SER A 127 -10.09 19.54 -7.00
C SER A 127 -10.24 20.92 -6.34
N SER A 128 -9.56 21.14 -5.22
CA SER A 128 -9.56 22.37 -4.42
C SER A 128 -8.69 23.51 -4.96
N LYS A 129 -8.37 23.55 -6.26
CA LYS A 129 -7.49 24.59 -6.85
C LYS A 129 -8.01 26.01 -6.62
N ASP A 130 -9.33 26.18 -6.70
CA ASP A 130 -9.99 27.49 -6.63
C ASP A 130 -10.34 27.93 -5.21
N LEU A 131 -10.10 27.09 -4.20
CA LEU A 131 -10.38 27.40 -2.80
C LEU A 131 -9.27 28.29 -2.19
N THR A 132 -9.70 29.31 -1.44
CA THR A 132 -8.78 30.15 -0.66
C THR A 132 -8.03 29.32 0.37
N ALA A 133 -6.74 29.62 0.54
CA ALA A 133 -5.87 28.92 1.48
C ALA A 133 -6.41 29.02 2.93
N GLY A 134 -6.26 27.92 3.67
CA GLY A 134 -6.66 27.78 5.07
C GLY A 134 -7.44 26.50 5.34
N ASN A 135 -8.16 26.49 6.46
CA ASN A 135 -8.87 25.32 6.98
C ASN A 135 -9.89 24.74 5.99
N LYS A 136 -10.56 25.58 5.19
CA LYS A 136 -11.52 25.11 4.16
C LYS A 136 -10.83 24.29 3.07
N LYS A 137 -9.65 24.72 2.63
CA LYS A 137 -8.86 23.99 1.62
C LYS A 137 -8.35 22.67 2.19
N LEU A 138 -7.81 22.67 3.42
CA LEU A 138 -7.41 21.44 4.10
C LEU A 138 -8.57 20.45 4.24
N THR A 139 -9.73 20.94 4.68
CA THR A 139 -10.96 20.16 4.83
C THR A 139 -11.34 19.50 3.51
N MET A 140 -11.39 20.27 2.41
CA MET A 140 -11.73 19.74 1.08
C MET A 140 -10.72 18.68 0.61
N MET A 141 -9.43 18.92 0.81
CA MET A 141 -8.39 17.96 0.44
C MET A 141 -8.51 16.66 1.24
N ILE A 142 -8.76 16.72 2.55
CA ILE A 142 -8.97 15.50 3.37
C ILE A 142 -10.25 14.80 2.95
N HIS A 143 -11.32 15.55 2.70
CA HIS A 143 -12.62 15.03 2.31
C HIS A 143 -12.53 14.25 0.99
N GLU A 144 -11.97 14.86 -0.06
CA GLU A 144 -11.75 14.22 -1.35
C GLU A 144 -10.87 12.97 -1.20
N ASN A 145 -9.73 13.08 -0.52
CA ASN A 145 -8.85 11.94 -0.32
C ASN A 145 -9.52 10.80 0.48
N SER A 146 -10.35 11.12 1.47
CA SER A 146 -11.01 10.12 2.32
C SER A 146 -12.07 9.37 1.52
N TYR A 147 -12.87 10.08 0.73
CA TYR A 147 -13.81 9.47 -0.22
C TYR A 147 -13.08 8.51 -1.17
N TRP A 148 -12.02 8.97 -1.82
CA TRP A 148 -11.28 8.17 -2.79
C TRP A 148 -10.63 6.94 -2.13
N ASN A 149 -9.94 7.14 -1.01
CA ASN A 149 -9.24 6.07 -0.31
C ASN A 149 -10.21 5.04 0.28
N HIS A 150 -11.40 5.43 0.73
CA HIS A 150 -12.43 4.47 1.16
C HIS A 150 -12.67 3.38 0.10
N TYR A 151 -12.98 3.81 -1.12
CA TYR A 151 -13.28 2.89 -2.21
C TYR A 151 -12.04 2.15 -2.71
N LEU A 152 -10.91 2.85 -2.86
CA LEU A 152 -9.67 2.22 -3.31
C LEU A 152 -9.19 1.12 -2.35
N TYR A 153 -9.30 1.33 -1.04
CA TYR A 153 -9.00 0.30 -0.04
C TYR A 153 -10.00 -0.84 -0.10
N LYS A 154 -11.30 -0.54 -0.27
CA LYS A 154 -12.34 -1.56 -0.42
C LYS A 154 -12.10 -2.48 -1.63
N TYR A 155 -11.86 -1.90 -2.81
CA TYR A 155 -11.57 -2.67 -4.03
C TYR A 155 -10.28 -3.49 -3.88
N THR A 156 -9.26 -2.93 -3.22
CA THR A 156 -8.01 -3.66 -2.95
C THR A 156 -8.25 -4.83 -1.98
N PHE A 157 -9.06 -4.62 -0.95
CA PHE A 157 -9.48 -5.67 -0.01
C PHE A 157 -10.20 -6.82 -0.73
N GLU A 158 -11.23 -6.51 -1.52
CA GLU A 158 -12.04 -7.52 -2.23
C GLU A 158 -11.17 -8.37 -3.18
N LYS A 159 -10.26 -7.73 -3.91
CA LYS A 159 -9.31 -8.42 -4.78
C LYS A 159 -8.33 -9.30 -4.00
N ASN A 160 -7.77 -8.80 -2.91
CA ASN A 160 -6.85 -9.59 -2.09
C ASN A 160 -7.56 -10.79 -1.44
N LEU A 161 -8.81 -10.62 -1.02
CA LEU A 161 -9.62 -11.69 -0.45
C LEU A 161 -9.85 -12.83 -1.47
N GLN A 162 -10.16 -12.50 -2.74
CA GLN A 162 -10.29 -13.50 -3.80
C GLN A 162 -8.99 -14.30 -3.99
N ILE A 163 -7.85 -13.61 -4.03
CA ILE A 163 -6.53 -14.25 -4.15
C ILE A 163 -6.25 -15.16 -2.95
N MET A 164 -6.57 -14.71 -1.74
CA MET A 164 -6.39 -15.49 -0.52
C MET A 164 -7.19 -16.78 -0.52
N VAL A 165 -8.46 -16.75 -0.94
CA VAL A 165 -9.29 -17.95 -1.04
C VAL A 165 -8.65 -18.98 -1.98
N VAL A 166 -8.15 -18.55 -3.14
CA VAL A 166 -7.47 -19.42 -4.09
C VAL A 166 -6.21 -20.05 -3.47
N LEU A 167 -5.40 -19.26 -2.76
CA LEU A 167 -4.18 -19.76 -2.12
C LEU A 167 -4.48 -20.76 -0.99
N ILE A 168 -5.48 -20.48 -0.16
CA ILE A 168 -5.92 -21.39 0.91
C ILE A 168 -6.38 -22.71 0.31
N LEU A 169 -7.25 -22.68 -0.71
CA LEU A 169 -7.72 -23.88 -1.40
C LEU A 169 -6.54 -24.67 -2.00
N SER A 170 -5.58 -23.98 -2.62
CA SER A 170 -4.37 -24.63 -3.17
C SER A 170 -3.56 -25.36 -2.10
N ILE A 171 -3.37 -24.76 -0.93
CA ILE A 171 -2.62 -25.39 0.18
C ILE A 171 -3.40 -26.58 0.76
N LEU A 172 -4.71 -26.45 0.93
CA LEU A 172 -5.56 -27.54 1.43
C LEU A 172 -5.57 -28.74 0.48
N ILE A 173 -5.72 -28.51 -0.83
CA ILE A 173 -5.65 -29.57 -1.84
C ILE A 173 -4.29 -30.26 -1.79
N SER A 174 -3.20 -29.48 -1.70
CA SER A 174 -1.84 -30.03 -1.61
C SER A 174 -1.63 -30.91 -0.37
N ALA A 175 -2.12 -30.47 0.78
CA ALA A 175 -1.92 -31.17 2.05
C ALA A 175 -2.84 -32.38 2.25
N PHE A 176 -4.12 -32.27 1.90
CA PHE A 176 -5.11 -33.31 2.21
C PHE A 176 -5.36 -34.29 1.06
N VAL A 177 -5.20 -33.85 -0.18
CA VAL A 177 -5.46 -34.71 -1.36
C VAL A 177 -4.16 -35.26 -1.90
N LEU A 178 -3.14 -34.41 -2.08
CA LEU A 178 -1.92 -34.80 -2.79
C LEU A 178 -0.92 -35.51 -1.88
N LEU A 179 -0.74 -35.06 -0.63
CA LEU A 179 0.24 -35.65 0.30
C LEU A 179 -0.03 -37.16 0.56
N PRO A 180 -1.26 -37.63 0.84
CA PRO A 180 -1.51 -39.06 1.08
C PRO A 180 -1.27 -39.96 -0.15
N LEU A 181 -1.28 -39.39 -1.36
CA LEU A 181 -1.05 -40.14 -2.60
C LEU A 181 0.43 -40.41 -2.87
N VAL A 182 1.33 -39.64 -2.24
CA VAL A 182 2.78 -39.82 -2.38
C VAL A 182 3.25 -40.84 -1.35
N LYS A 183 3.63 -42.05 -1.81
CA LYS A 183 4.25 -43.05 -0.93
C LYS A 183 5.55 -42.50 -0.34
N GLY A 184 5.55 -42.24 0.97
CA GLY A 184 6.67 -41.64 1.71
C GLY A 184 7.22 -42.54 2.82
N ILE A 185 8.44 -42.24 3.28
CA ILE A 185 8.97 -42.72 4.56
C ILE A 185 8.46 -41.73 5.62
N LEU A 186 7.92 -42.23 6.74
CA LEU A 186 7.23 -41.47 7.79
C LEU A 186 7.92 -40.14 8.19
N PHE A 187 9.26 -40.13 8.26
CA PHE A 187 10.05 -38.94 8.60
C PHE A 187 9.89 -37.79 7.57
N TYR A 188 9.80 -38.10 6.28
CA TYR A 188 9.63 -37.09 5.24
C TYR A 188 8.22 -36.52 5.20
N ASP A 189 7.22 -37.29 5.60
CA ASP A 189 5.83 -36.82 5.68
C ASP A 189 5.67 -35.78 6.78
N ILE A 190 6.38 -35.96 7.91
CA ILE A 190 6.44 -34.95 8.98
C ILE A 190 7.06 -33.65 8.46
N ILE A 191 8.17 -33.72 7.71
CA ILE A 191 8.82 -32.53 7.13
C ILE A 191 7.89 -31.81 6.15
N LYS A 192 7.19 -32.55 5.27
CA LYS A 192 6.20 -31.99 4.33
C LYS A 192 5.03 -31.32 5.05
N LEU A 193 4.58 -31.88 6.18
CA LEU A 193 3.53 -31.29 7.00
C LEU A 193 3.99 -29.99 7.66
N ILE A 194 5.23 -29.95 8.16
CA ILE A 194 5.85 -28.72 8.66
C ILE A 194 5.86 -27.64 7.57
N PHE A 195 6.20 -27.96 6.32
CA PHE A 195 6.19 -26.98 5.21
C PHE A 195 4.80 -26.48 4.85
N THR A 196 3.81 -27.35 4.91
CA THR A 196 2.42 -26.95 4.76
C THR A 196 2.05 -25.94 5.85
N PHE A 197 2.45 -26.21 7.09
CA PHE A 197 2.21 -25.30 8.21
C PHE A 197 2.92 -23.95 8.03
N LEU A 198 4.18 -23.93 7.60
CA LEU A 198 4.89 -22.68 7.29
C LEU A 198 4.21 -21.86 6.18
N SER A 199 3.56 -22.52 5.21
CA SER A 199 2.80 -21.82 4.16
C SER A 199 1.64 -21.01 4.76
N PHE A 200 1.01 -21.49 5.84
CA PHE A 200 -0.01 -20.74 6.56
C PHE A 200 0.53 -19.51 7.27
N THR A 201 1.78 -19.51 7.75
CA THR A 201 2.41 -18.31 8.32
C THR A 201 2.53 -17.19 7.29
N ILE A 202 2.89 -17.53 6.04
CA ILE A 202 2.93 -16.56 4.94
C ILE A 202 1.53 -16.05 4.63
N LEU A 203 0.53 -16.95 4.57
CA LEU A 203 -0.86 -16.55 4.38
C LEU A 203 -1.38 -15.64 5.48
N TYR A 204 -1.00 -15.88 6.74
CA TYR A 204 -1.40 -15.06 7.86
C TYR A 204 -0.92 -13.61 7.67
N GLU A 205 0.31 -13.40 7.20
CA GLU A 205 0.81 -12.06 6.89
C GLU A 205 -0.04 -11.36 5.81
N PHE A 206 -0.45 -12.09 4.76
CA PHE A 206 -1.37 -11.57 3.75
C PHE A 206 -2.76 -11.27 4.30
N LEU A 207 -3.28 -12.12 5.20
CA LEU A 207 -4.57 -11.94 5.85
C LEU A 207 -4.56 -10.66 6.70
N GLU A 208 -3.55 -10.51 7.56
CA GLU A 208 -3.40 -9.35 8.42
C GLU A 208 -3.35 -8.05 7.59
N SER A 209 -2.55 -8.03 6.51
CA SER A 209 -2.50 -6.88 5.61
C SER A 209 -3.84 -6.62 4.89
N THR A 210 -4.62 -7.66 4.62
CA THR A 210 -5.91 -7.54 3.93
C THR A 210 -6.98 -7.01 4.88
N VAL A 211 -7.03 -7.51 6.12
CA VAL A 211 -7.94 -7.00 7.16
C VAL A 211 -7.69 -5.52 7.42
N LYS A 212 -6.41 -5.11 7.52
CA LYS A 212 -6.04 -3.69 7.67
C LYS A 212 -6.63 -2.79 6.57
N LEU A 213 -6.74 -3.26 5.32
CA LEU A 213 -7.38 -2.50 4.24
C LEU A 213 -8.88 -2.28 4.47
N LYS A 214 -9.58 -3.29 5.01
CA LYS A 214 -11.00 -3.17 5.35
C LYS A 214 -11.22 -2.17 6.48
N ASP A 215 -10.38 -2.23 7.51
CA ASP A 215 -10.44 -1.30 8.64
C ASP A 215 -10.16 0.12 8.15
N ALA A 216 -9.11 0.30 7.35
CA ALA A 216 -8.77 1.59 6.74
C ALA A 216 -9.86 2.15 5.85
N SER A 217 -10.51 1.30 5.05
CA SER A 217 -11.67 1.69 4.24
C SER A 217 -12.78 2.23 5.12
N SER A 218 -13.08 1.55 6.22
CA SER A 218 -14.14 1.95 7.16
C SER A 218 -13.79 3.26 7.88
N SER A 219 -12.56 3.42 8.34
CA SER A 219 -12.10 4.66 9.00
C SER A 219 -12.06 5.85 8.02
N MET A 220 -11.71 5.64 6.76
CA MET A 220 -11.79 6.70 5.74
C MET A 220 -13.23 7.14 5.46
N LEU A 221 -14.18 6.20 5.48
CA LEU A 221 -15.61 6.53 5.36
C LEU A 221 -16.13 7.28 6.59
N GLU A 222 -15.63 6.96 7.78
CA GLU A 222 -15.97 7.69 9.01
C GLU A 222 -15.50 9.15 8.93
N ILE A 223 -14.25 9.38 8.52
CA ILE A 223 -13.71 10.73 8.30
C ILE A 223 -14.53 11.48 7.24
N ASP A 224 -14.83 10.84 6.11
CA ASP A 224 -15.67 11.43 5.05
C ASP A 224 -17.05 11.86 5.58
N ASN A 225 -17.70 10.99 6.35
CA ASN A 225 -19.00 11.28 6.95
C ASN A 225 -18.92 12.39 8.03
N GLU A 226 -17.87 12.40 8.84
CA GLU A 226 -17.65 13.43 9.85
C GLU A 226 -17.48 14.82 9.21
N LEU A 227 -16.68 14.89 8.15
CA LEU A 227 -16.49 16.13 7.38
C LEU A 227 -17.76 16.56 6.63
N SER A 228 -18.52 15.59 6.10
CA SER A 228 -19.81 15.85 5.45
C SER A 228 -20.86 16.43 6.42
N ARG A 229 -20.88 15.98 7.68
CA ARG A 229 -21.86 16.44 8.68
C ARG A 229 -21.53 17.81 9.27
N ASN A 230 -20.25 18.16 9.35
CA ASN A 230 -19.75 19.32 10.09
C ASN A 230 -19.23 20.45 9.19
N THR A 231 -19.75 20.57 7.97
CA THR A 231 -19.20 21.44 6.90
C THR A 231 -19.12 22.92 7.28
N THR A 232 -19.94 23.39 8.23
CA THR A 232 -20.08 24.81 8.59
C THR A 232 -19.55 25.17 9.99
N THR A 233 -19.32 24.19 10.87
CA THR A 233 -19.07 24.40 12.32
C THR A 233 -17.76 23.78 12.81
N LEU A 234 -16.89 23.34 11.91
CA LEU A 234 -15.67 22.63 12.27
C LEU A 234 -14.64 23.57 12.91
N SER A 235 -14.38 23.38 14.21
CA SER A 235 -13.32 24.10 14.92
C SER A 235 -11.95 23.69 14.39
N GLU A 236 -10.96 24.57 14.52
CA GLU A 236 -9.58 24.28 14.10
C GLU A 236 -9.00 23.07 14.83
N GLU A 237 -9.24 22.95 16.13
CA GLU A 237 -8.82 21.80 16.94
C GLU A 237 -9.40 20.49 16.42
N ASN A 238 -10.69 20.46 16.09
CA ASN A 238 -11.35 19.28 15.53
C ASN A 238 -10.78 18.94 14.15
N LEU A 239 -10.50 19.94 13.31
CA LEU A 239 -9.90 19.71 11.99
C LEU A 239 -8.50 19.08 12.11
N LEU A 240 -7.69 19.57 13.04
CA LEU A 240 -6.35 19.03 13.28
C LEU A 240 -6.40 17.61 13.85
N ASN A 241 -7.38 17.31 14.70
CA ASN A 241 -7.62 15.95 15.19
C ASN A 241 -8.03 15.00 14.05
N ILE A 242 -8.95 15.42 13.18
CA ILE A 242 -9.35 14.66 11.99
C ILE A 242 -8.14 14.46 11.07
N PHE A 243 -7.34 15.50 10.85
CA PHE A 243 -6.13 15.41 10.03
C PHE A 243 -5.10 14.45 10.63
N ALA A 244 -4.88 14.49 11.94
CA ALA A 244 -3.98 13.56 12.63
C ALA A 244 -4.48 12.11 12.50
N HIS A 245 -5.79 11.87 12.63
CA HIS A 245 -6.39 10.56 12.43
C HIS A 245 -6.23 10.07 10.99
N TYR A 246 -6.52 10.94 10.01
CA TYR A 246 -6.30 10.68 8.59
C TYR A 246 -4.84 10.28 8.29
N VAL A 247 -3.88 11.06 8.81
CA VAL A 247 -2.44 10.78 8.66
C VAL A 247 -2.07 9.44 9.28
N HIS A 248 -2.60 9.13 10.46
CA HIS A 248 -2.35 7.87 11.14
C HIS A 248 -2.83 6.67 10.31
N ILE A 249 -4.04 6.73 9.74
CA ILE A 249 -4.56 5.65 8.89
C ILE A 249 -3.64 5.46 7.67
N LYS A 250 -3.33 6.54 6.94
CA LYS A 250 -2.50 6.44 5.73
C LYS A 250 -1.09 5.94 5.98
N LYS A 251 -0.50 6.24 7.14
CA LYS A 251 0.85 5.78 7.50
C LYS A 251 0.92 4.26 7.71
N ASN A 252 -0.17 3.65 8.16
CA ASN A 252 -0.23 2.24 8.51
C ASN A 252 -0.72 1.33 7.38
N ILE A 253 -1.11 1.90 6.25
CA ILE A 253 -1.78 1.20 5.16
C ILE A 253 -1.00 1.39 3.87
N PRO A 254 -0.68 0.31 3.13
CA PRO A 254 0.01 0.44 1.86
C PRO A 254 -0.85 1.25 0.86
N THR A 255 -0.18 2.06 0.04
CA THR A 255 -0.86 2.83 -1.00
C THR A 255 -1.61 1.90 -1.96
N PRO A 256 -2.86 2.22 -2.36
CA PRO A 256 -3.58 1.44 -3.36
C PRO A 256 -2.77 1.33 -4.66
N SER A 257 -2.83 0.17 -5.33
CA SER A 257 -2.09 -0.02 -6.58
C SER A 257 -2.59 0.92 -7.68
N GLU A 258 -1.68 1.42 -8.52
CA GLU A 258 -1.99 2.31 -9.63
C GLU A 258 -3.02 1.70 -10.60
N LYS A 259 -2.99 0.37 -10.75
CA LYS A 259 -3.97 -0.36 -11.58
C LYS A 259 -5.40 -0.23 -11.07
N ILE A 260 -5.60 -0.35 -9.75
CA ILE A 260 -6.94 -0.24 -9.16
C ILE A 260 -7.42 1.21 -9.29
N TYR A 261 -6.53 2.16 -9.05
CA TYR A 261 -6.81 3.58 -9.24
C TYR A 261 -7.25 3.89 -10.67
N THR A 262 -6.44 3.54 -11.67
CA THR A 262 -6.73 3.80 -13.09
C THR A 262 -8.01 3.12 -13.57
N GLN A 263 -8.31 1.91 -13.08
CA GLN A 263 -9.55 1.19 -13.42
C GLN A 263 -10.83 1.85 -12.90
N HIS A 264 -10.77 2.51 -11.74
CA HIS A 264 -11.95 3.06 -11.07
C HIS A 264 -11.98 4.59 -11.07
N ARG A 265 -10.96 5.26 -11.62
CA ARG A 265 -10.80 6.72 -11.59
C ARG A 265 -12.04 7.45 -12.07
N ASP A 266 -12.56 7.08 -13.24
CA ASP A 266 -13.69 7.79 -13.85
C ASP A 266 -14.97 7.64 -13.02
N LEU A 267 -15.18 6.45 -12.43
CA LEU A 267 -16.30 6.19 -11.54
C LEU A 267 -16.18 7.01 -10.24
N LEU A 268 -14.98 7.08 -9.66
CA LEU A 268 -14.72 7.85 -8.44
C LEU A 268 -14.90 9.36 -8.70
N ASN A 269 -14.36 9.86 -9.81
CA ASN A 269 -14.54 11.24 -10.24
C ASN A 269 -16.02 11.58 -10.42
N LYS A 270 -16.77 10.71 -11.11
CA LYS A 270 -18.21 10.90 -11.32
C LYS A 270 -18.95 10.98 -9.98
N GLY A 271 -18.74 10.02 -9.08
CA GLY A 271 -19.41 10.02 -7.78
C GLY A 271 -19.02 11.20 -6.88
N TRP A 272 -17.76 11.65 -6.93
CA TRP A 272 -17.32 12.84 -6.22
C TRP A 272 -17.99 14.11 -6.76
N ASN A 273 -18.04 14.25 -8.09
CA ASN A 273 -18.66 15.40 -8.75
C ASN A 273 -20.17 15.47 -8.49
N GLU A 274 -20.88 14.35 -8.53
CA GLU A 274 -22.31 14.28 -8.20
C GLU A 274 -22.60 14.78 -6.78
N ARG A 275 -21.70 14.48 -5.82
CA ARG A 275 -21.80 14.95 -4.43
C ARG A 275 -21.62 16.47 -4.31
N ASN A 276 -20.62 17.02 -5.01
CA ASN A 276 -20.30 18.45 -4.96
C ASN A 276 -21.30 19.33 -5.73
N ILE A 277 -22.07 18.76 -6.67
CA ILE A 277 -23.16 19.48 -7.36
C ILE A 277 -24.43 19.51 -6.48
N ALA A 278 -24.60 18.53 -5.60
CA ALA A 278 -25.76 18.40 -4.73
C ALA A 278 -25.62 19.14 -3.37
N SER A 279 -24.42 19.63 -3.04
CA SER A 279 -24.08 20.39 -1.83
C SER A 279 -23.95 21.88 -2.10
#